data_AF-A0A067BQ96-F1
#
_entry.id   AF-A0A067BQ96-F1
#
_cell.length_a   1.000
_cell.length_b   1.000
_cell.length_c   1.000
_cell.angle_alpha   90.00
_cell.angle_beta   90.00
_cell.angle_gamma   90.00
#
_symmetry.space_group_name_H-M   'P 1'
#
loop_
_entity.id
_entity.type
_entity.pdbx_description
1 polymer ?
#
loop_
_entity_poly.entity_id
_entity_poly.type
_entity_poly.pdbx_seq_one_letter_code
_entity_poly.pdbx_strand_id
1 'polypeptide(L)'
;MSLSERLLDGRSLPPNLRVFVWGMHRPTPAPRLTALHHTSQLRTLDLSGNHSLFSNAIAELLPHLPHLQTLNVSKGKFAPGDVVQLLTAMSQRPSLQHVLMRQCNLPRTALPLLVACIAAWPSLRRLDLAGLYLPPQAFKAMVTALGRCPNFASLSLRFPPYTDAMWRAIAPALGAGLLKWRRVFFSECEPTAVQVVQCLRRLLKHNQEAFTVTCCKGYSAAALQNTYTALLDELAILPPTREAAACVVAFVKLE
;
A
#
# COMPACT_ATOMS: atom_id res chain seq x y z
N MET A 1 -16.40 12.33 29.19
CA MET A 1 -16.30 13.08 27.93
C MET A 1 -17.48 14.02 27.81
N SER A 2 -17.25 15.29 27.45
CA SER A 2 -18.32 16.28 27.24
C SER A 2 -19.07 16.00 25.94
N LEU A 3 -20.32 16.46 25.82
CA LEU A 3 -21.12 16.37 24.58
C LEU A 3 -20.38 16.93 23.35
N SER A 4 -19.52 17.93 23.54
CA SER A 4 -18.73 18.57 22.47
C SER A 4 -17.60 17.69 21.89
N GLU A 5 -17.20 16.63 22.60
CA GLU A 5 -16.17 15.68 22.15
C GLU A 5 -16.73 14.57 21.26
N ARG A 6 -18.07 14.42 21.23
CA ARG A 6 -18.80 13.41 20.43
C ARG A 6 -19.27 13.95 19.07
N LEU A 7 -19.03 15.24 18.81
CA LEU A 7 -19.54 15.93 17.63
C LEU A 7 -18.41 16.19 16.63
N LEU A 8 -18.66 15.86 15.37
CA LEU A 8 -17.87 16.32 14.24
C LEU A 8 -18.61 17.52 13.63
N ASP A 9 -18.01 18.70 13.66
CA ASP A 9 -18.64 19.97 13.22
C ASP A 9 -20.06 20.19 13.80
N GLY A 10 -20.23 19.89 15.09
CA GLY A 10 -21.50 20.05 15.80
C GLY A 10 -22.55 18.97 15.54
N ARG A 11 -22.22 17.90 14.79
CA ARG A 11 -23.13 16.79 14.49
C ARG A 11 -22.65 15.48 15.11
N SER A 12 -23.58 14.70 15.66
CA SER A 12 -23.30 13.35 16.13
C SER A 12 -23.15 12.41 14.95
N LEU A 13 -22.11 11.57 14.97
CA LEU A 13 -21.96 10.51 13.99
C LEU A 13 -22.92 9.35 14.30
N PRO A 14 -23.50 8.70 13.29
CA PRO A 14 -24.42 7.61 13.52
C PRO A 14 -23.68 6.38 14.10
N PRO A 15 -24.28 5.63 15.04
CA PRO A 15 -23.62 4.51 15.71
C PRO A 15 -23.30 3.34 14.77
N ASN A 16 -24.04 3.22 13.65
CA ASN A 16 -23.84 2.23 12.60
C ASN A 16 -22.93 2.73 11.46
N LEU A 17 -22.19 3.84 11.66
CA LEU A 17 -21.26 4.35 10.67
C LEU A 17 -20.23 3.29 10.28
N ARG A 18 -20.18 2.93 8.99
CA ARG A 18 -19.24 1.92 8.45
C ARG A 18 -18.08 2.54 7.69
N VAL A 19 -18.28 3.73 7.13
CA VAL A 19 -17.31 4.42 6.29
C VAL A 19 -17.24 5.85 6.76
N PHE A 20 -16.03 6.30 7.07
CA PHE A 20 -15.74 7.68 7.37
C PHE A 20 -14.63 8.15 6.43
N VAL A 21 -14.90 9.20 5.69
CA VAL A 21 -13.95 9.84 4.79
C VAL A 21 -13.84 11.29 5.22
N TRP A 22 -12.62 11.71 5.49
CA TRP A 22 -12.29 13.08 5.81
C TRP A 22 -11.08 13.48 4.97
N GLY A 23 -11.31 14.23 3.90
CA GLY A 23 -10.24 14.63 3.00
C GLY A 23 -10.67 15.42 1.75
N MET A 24 -9.74 16.26 1.30
CA MET A 24 -9.59 16.90 -0.02
C MET A 24 -10.35 18.17 -0.45
N HIS A 25 -11.20 18.84 0.35
CA HIS A 25 -11.86 20.05 -0.20
C HIS A 25 -11.96 21.34 0.61
N ARG A 26 -11.49 21.46 1.86
CA ARG A 26 -11.40 22.77 2.54
C ARG A 26 -10.25 22.81 3.55
N PRO A 27 -9.71 24.01 3.88
CA PRO A 27 -8.89 24.20 5.07
C PRO A 27 -9.80 24.12 6.31
N THR A 28 -10.43 22.98 6.52
CA THR A 28 -11.13 22.69 7.77
C THR A 28 -10.09 22.26 8.79
N PRO A 29 -10.20 22.71 10.06
CA PRO A 29 -9.35 22.21 11.14
C PRO A 29 -9.39 20.67 11.16
N ALA A 30 -8.30 20.05 11.61
CA ALA A 30 -8.20 18.60 11.71
C ALA A 30 -9.45 18.03 12.40
N PRO A 31 -10.01 16.90 11.92
CA PRO A 31 -11.22 16.34 12.49
C PRO A 31 -10.94 16.03 13.96
N ARG A 32 -11.89 16.36 14.83
CA ARG A 32 -11.86 15.84 16.20
C ARG A 32 -12.13 14.34 16.14
N LEU A 33 -11.06 13.56 15.99
CA LEU A 33 -11.12 12.10 15.89
C LEU A 33 -11.80 11.45 17.10
N THR A 34 -11.88 12.15 18.24
CA THR A 34 -12.66 11.75 19.42
C THR A 34 -14.13 11.45 19.10
N ALA A 35 -14.71 12.13 18.12
CA ALA A 35 -16.09 11.89 17.69
C ALA A 35 -16.29 10.45 17.14
N LEU A 36 -15.22 9.82 16.63
CA LEU A 36 -15.24 8.46 16.10
C LEU A 36 -15.10 7.37 17.19
N HIS A 37 -14.80 7.71 18.45
CA HIS A 37 -14.62 6.72 19.53
C HIS A 37 -15.84 5.81 19.74
N HIS A 38 -17.02 6.27 19.33
CA HIS A 38 -18.28 5.53 19.49
C HIS A 38 -18.72 4.81 18.20
N THR A 39 -17.94 4.90 17.13
CA THR A 39 -18.24 4.29 15.83
C THR A 39 -17.64 2.88 15.73
N SER A 40 -18.01 1.99 16.66
CA SER A 40 -17.42 0.64 16.74
C SER A 40 -17.64 -0.22 15.49
N GLN A 41 -18.66 0.12 14.69
CA GLN A 41 -18.99 -0.55 13.41
C GLN A 41 -18.17 -0.03 12.21
N LEU A 42 -17.26 0.92 12.42
CA LEU A 42 -16.46 1.51 11.35
C LEU A 42 -15.52 0.46 10.74
N ARG A 43 -15.61 0.32 9.41
CA ARG A 43 -14.78 -0.60 8.62
C ARG A 43 -13.78 0.13 7.72
N THR A 44 -14.11 1.35 7.31
CA THR A 44 -13.23 2.18 6.47
C THR A 44 -13.04 3.53 7.12
N LEU A 45 -11.78 3.86 7.39
CA LEU A 45 -11.33 5.16 7.86
C LEU A 45 -10.39 5.73 6.79
N ASP A 46 -10.89 6.70 6.04
CA ASP A 46 -10.09 7.46 5.07
C ASP A 46 -9.82 8.86 5.59
N LEU A 47 -8.55 9.11 5.83
CA LEU A 47 -7.98 10.35 6.33
C LEU A 47 -6.95 10.90 5.34
N SER A 48 -7.03 10.51 4.07
CA SER A 48 -6.05 10.90 3.06
C SER A 48 -6.11 12.39 2.69
N GLY A 49 -4.96 12.95 2.30
CA GLY A 49 -4.86 14.35 1.89
C GLY A 49 -4.84 15.37 3.03
N ASN A 50 -4.84 14.92 4.30
CA ASN A 50 -4.75 15.83 5.43
C ASN A 50 -3.29 15.98 5.89
N HIS A 51 -2.75 17.19 5.71
CA HIS A 51 -1.36 17.49 6.05
C HIS A 51 -1.12 17.80 7.54
N SER A 52 -2.20 18.01 8.30
CA SER A 52 -2.16 18.41 9.72
C SER A 52 -2.71 17.33 10.67
N LEU A 53 -2.86 16.08 10.20
CA LEU A 53 -3.23 14.99 11.10
C LEU A 53 -2.06 14.62 12.00
N PHE A 54 -2.28 14.73 13.29
CA PHE A 54 -1.36 14.20 14.28
C PHE A 54 -1.55 12.68 14.35
N SER A 55 -0.47 11.93 14.13
CA SER A 55 -0.53 10.47 14.10
C SER A 55 -0.85 9.86 15.47
N ASN A 56 -0.56 10.57 16.55
CA ASN A 56 -0.96 10.22 17.91
C ASN A 56 -2.50 10.14 18.04
N ALA A 57 -3.24 11.08 17.48
CA ALA A 57 -4.70 11.09 17.53
C ALA A 57 -5.29 9.91 16.76
N ILE A 58 -4.64 9.50 15.65
CA ILE A 58 -5.02 8.27 14.94
C ILE A 58 -4.68 7.05 15.79
N ALA A 59 -3.49 7.02 16.40
CA ALA A 59 -3.05 5.92 17.27
C ALA A 59 -3.99 5.72 18.47
N GLU A 60 -4.46 6.80 19.08
CA GLU A 60 -5.45 6.81 20.17
C GLU A 60 -6.84 6.36 19.72
N LEU A 61 -7.23 6.66 18.47
CA LEU A 61 -8.52 6.26 17.90
C LEU A 61 -8.57 4.76 17.58
N LEU A 62 -7.49 4.16 17.07
CA LEU A 62 -7.48 2.76 16.57
C LEU A 62 -7.99 1.71 17.58
N PRO A 63 -7.68 1.80 18.90
CA PRO A 63 -8.28 0.94 19.93
C PRO A 63 -9.81 0.90 19.91
N HIS A 64 -10.46 2.01 19.58
CA HIS A 64 -11.92 2.17 19.55
C HIS A 64 -12.59 1.65 18.26
N LEU A 65 -11.81 1.24 17.27
CA LEU A 65 -12.28 0.78 15.97
C LEU A 65 -11.94 -0.71 15.74
N PRO A 66 -12.52 -1.64 16.51
CA PRO A 66 -12.12 -3.06 16.48
C PRO A 66 -12.39 -3.74 15.13
N HIS A 67 -13.37 -3.24 14.38
CA HIS A 67 -13.79 -3.80 13.09
C HIS A 67 -13.16 -3.09 11.88
N LEU A 68 -12.17 -2.22 12.09
CA LEU A 68 -11.53 -1.48 11.02
C LEU A 68 -10.79 -2.42 10.05
N GLN A 69 -11.15 -2.35 8.77
CA GLN A 69 -10.59 -3.16 7.70
C GLN A 69 -9.73 -2.33 6.73
N THR A 70 -10.09 -1.08 6.52
CA THR A 70 -9.39 -0.17 5.62
C THR A 70 -8.95 1.07 6.40
N LEU A 71 -7.64 1.33 6.38
CA LEU A 71 -7.04 2.56 6.90
C LEU A 71 -6.29 3.25 5.76
N ASN A 72 -6.75 4.46 5.40
CA ASN A 72 -6.08 5.30 4.43
C ASN A 72 -5.56 6.58 5.10
N VAL A 73 -4.24 6.71 5.17
CA VAL A 73 -3.56 7.89 5.71
C VAL A 73 -2.61 8.51 4.67
N SER A 74 -2.88 8.24 3.40
CA SER A 74 -2.08 8.71 2.27
C SER A 74 -1.96 10.24 2.25
N LYS A 75 -0.80 10.75 1.82
CA LYS A 75 -0.45 12.18 1.79
C LYS A 75 -0.43 12.84 3.17
N GLY A 76 -0.47 12.05 4.25
CA GLY A 76 -0.23 12.50 5.62
C GLY A 76 1.24 12.85 5.84
N LYS A 77 1.48 13.92 6.60
CA LYS A 77 2.82 14.29 7.09
C LYS A 77 2.93 13.84 8.53
N PHE A 78 3.89 12.97 8.83
CA PHE A 78 4.11 12.46 10.18
C PHE A 78 5.45 12.93 10.71
N ALA A 79 5.48 13.38 11.96
CA ALA A 79 6.73 13.60 12.66
C ALA A 79 7.36 12.23 13.03
N PRO A 80 8.70 12.14 13.19
CA PRO A 80 9.36 10.85 13.38
C PRO A 80 9.02 10.08 14.66
N GLY A 81 8.70 10.74 15.77
CA GLY A 81 8.26 10.04 17.00
C GLY A 81 6.80 9.58 16.93
N ASP A 82 6.01 10.41 16.28
CA ASP A 82 4.58 10.30 16.02
C ASP A 82 4.22 9.07 15.17
N VAL A 83 5.01 8.78 14.13
CA VAL A 83 4.77 7.62 13.25
C VAL A 83 4.97 6.28 13.95
N VAL A 84 5.86 6.23 14.96
CA VAL A 84 6.13 5.00 15.72
C VAL A 84 4.89 4.60 16.50
N GLN A 85 4.24 5.56 17.18
CA GLN A 85 3.00 5.31 17.91
C GLN A 85 1.88 4.83 16.98
N LEU A 86 1.75 5.45 15.81
CA LEU A 86 0.77 5.02 14.80
C LEU A 86 1.03 3.59 14.32
N LEU A 87 2.25 3.25 13.91
CA LEU A 87 2.58 1.90 13.47
C LEU A 87 2.37 0.87 14.58
N THR A 88 2.76 1.19 15.82
CA THR A 88 2.50 0.35 16.99
C THR A 88 1.00 0.12 17.18
N ALA A 89 0.17 1.18 17.16
CA ALA A 89 -1.28 1.03 17.27
C ALA A 89 -1.88 0.22 16.11
N MET A 90 -1.40 0.44 14.87
CA MET A 90 -1.84 -0.33 13.70
C MET A 90 -1.45 -1.80 13.80
N SER A 91 -0.29 -2.15 14.38
CA SER A 91 0.11 -3.54 14.61
C SER A 91 -0.87 -4.31 15.51
N GLN A 92 -1.60 -3.61 16.38
CA GLN A 92 -2.59 -4.20 17.26
C GLN A 92 -3.96 -4.41 16.59
N ARG A 93 -4.07 -4.16 15.28
CA ARG A 93 -5.31 -4.27 14.49
C ARG A 93 -5.22 -5.42 13.46
N PRO A 94 -5.44 -6.68 13.88
CA PRO A 94 -5.35 -7.84 12.98
C PRO A 94 -6.46 -7.90 11.92
N SER A 95 -7.51 -7.09 12.08
CA SER A 95 -8.64 -6.95 11.14
C SER A 95 -8.29 -6.13 9.89
N LEU A 96 -7.15 -5.44 9.86
CA LEU A 96 -6.74 -4.63 8.70
C LEU A 96 -6.51 -5.50 7.47
N GLN A 97 -7.19 -5.12 6.39
CA GLN A 97 -7.14 -5.75 5.07
C GLN A 97 -6.51 -4.83 4.03
N HIS A 98 -6.75 -3.52 4.13
CA HIS A 98 -6.23 -2.52 3.22
C HIS A 98 -5.54 -1.41 4.00
N VAL A 99 -4.22 -1.29 3.80
CA VAL A 99 -3.41 -0.24 4.43
C VAL A 99 -2.84 0.64 3.33
N LEU A 100 -3.26 1.91 3.31
CA LEU A 100 -2.86 2.88 2.29
C LEU A 100 -2.09 4.03 2.94
N MET A 101 -0.79 4.11 2.64
CA MET A 101 0.16 5.10 3.16
C MET A 101 0.95 5.73 2.00
N ARG A 102 0.25 6.03 0.89
CA ARG A 102 0.86 6.61 -0.31
C ARG A 102 1.36 8.02 -0.01
N GLN A 103 2.57 8.36 -0.47
CA GLN A 103 3.18 9.68 -0.34
C GLN A 103 3.23 10.18 1.12
N CYS A 104 3.34 9.25 2.08
CA CYS A 104 3.64 9.59 3.46
C CYS A 104 5.13 9.90 3.62
N ASN A 105 5.51 10.79 4.53
CA ASN A 105 6.94 10.98 4.84
C ASN A 105 7.35 10.04 5.98
N LEU A 106 7.49 8.73 5.70
CA LEU A 106 7.93 7.78 6.72
C LEU A 106 9.46 7.91 6.94
N PRO A 107 9.93 8.18 8.17
CA PRO A 107 11.35 8.18 8.47
C PRO A 107 11.91 6.77 8.34
N ARG A 108 13.20 6.67 8.02
CA ARG A 108 13.88 5.37 7.85
C ARG A 108 13.80 4.48 9.10
N THR A 109 13.78 5.09 10.28
CA THR A 109 13.64 4.42 11.58
C THR A 109 12.29 3.72 11.75
N ALA A 110 11.26 4.12 11.00
CA ALA A 110 9.93 3.50 11.05
C ALA A 110 9.79 2.27 10.13
N LEU A 111 10.73 2.05 9.19
CA LEU A 111 10.63 0.96 8.22
C LEU A 111 10.68 -0.44 8.85
N PRO A 112 11.55 -0.73 9.84
CA PRO A 112 11.52 -2.01 10.54
C PRO A 112 10.18 -2.27 11.24
N LEU A 113 9.58 -1.24 11.83
CA LEU A 113 8.26 -1.34 12.46
C LEU A 113 7.16 -1.60 11.42
N LEU A 114 7.21 -0.93 10.26
CA LEU A 114 6.28 -1.20 9.16
C LEU A 114 6.36 -2.67 8.71
N VAL A 115 7.57 -3.24 8.61
CA VAL A 115 7.75 -4.67 8.29
C VAL A 115 7.17 -5.56 9.39
N ALA A 116 7.35 -5.22 10.67
CA ALA A 116 6.77 -5.96 11.78
C ALA A 116 5.23 -5.90 11.77
N CYS A 117 4.64 -4.76 11.38
CA CYS A 117 3.19 -4.61 11.27
C CYS A 117 2.58 -5.57 10.25
N ILE A 118 3.26 -5.82 9.13
CA ILE A 118 2.77 -6.76 8.09
C ILE A 118 2.54 -8.15 8.68
N ALA A 119 3.43 -8.62 9.56
CA ALA A 119 3.26 -9.91 10.23
C ALA A 119 2.06 -9.93 11.19
N ALA A 120 1.65 -8.77 11.71
CA ALA A 120 0.50 -8.62 12.59
C ALA A 120 -0.85 -8.47 11.85
N TRP A 121 -0.83 -8.41 10.51
CA TRP A 121 -2.03 -8.28 9.68
C TRP A 121 -2.29 -9.57 8.86
N PRO A 122 -2.77 -10.66 9.49
CA PRO A 122 -3.04 -11.92 8.78
C PRO A 122 -4.12 -11.78 7.71
N SER A 123 -4.99 -10.76 7.84
CA SER A 123 -6.07 -10.46 6.90
C SER A 123 -5.65 -9.51 5.77
N LEU A 124 -4.38 -9.09 5.71
CA LEU A 124 -3.90 -8.10 4.74
C LEU A 124 -4.09 -8.60 3.31
N ARG A 125 -4.77 -7.78 2.49
CA ARG A 125 -5.03 -8.01 1.06
C ARG A 125 -4.34 -6.98 0.19
N ARG A 126 -4.23 -5.74 0.67
CA ARG A 126 -3.64 -4.63 -0.07
C ARG A 126 -2.74 -3.76 0.82
N LEU A 127 -1.54 -3.49 0.31
CA LEU A 127 -0.60 -2.54 0.90
C LEU A 127 -0.18 -1.53 -0.17
N ASP A 128 -0.46 -0.24 0.08
CA ASP A 128 -0.07 0.85 -0.81
C ASP A 128 0.92 1.79 -0.12
N LEU A 129 2.15 1.75 -0.61
CA LEU A 129 3.30 2.54 -0.17
C LEU A 129 3.87 3.34 -1.35
N ALA A 130 3.06 3.62 -2.39
CA ALA A 130 3.50 4.41 -3.53
C ALA A 130 4.04 5.78 -3.05
N GLY A 131 5.13 6.25 -3.66
CA GLY A 131 5.81 7.48 -3.22
C GLY A 131 6.72 7.33 -2.00
N LEU A 132 6.85 6.14 -1.40
CA LEU A 132 7.88 5.86 -0.38
C LEU A 132 9.15 5.31 -1.02
N TYR A 133 10.31 5.82 -0.60
CA TYR A 133 11.59 5.18 -0.89
C TYR A 133 11.90 4.12 0.17
N LEU A 134 11.91 2.86 -0.25
CA LEU A 134 12.37 1.75 0.59
C LEU A 134 13.84 1.46 0.27
N PRO A 135 14.74 1.37 1.26
CA PRO A 135 16.06 0.80 1.05
C PRO A 135 15.97 -0.69 0.67
N PRO A 136 16.95 -1.24 -0.08
CA PRO A 136 16.89 -2.62 -0.58
C PRO A 136 16.62 -3.68 0.50
N GLN A 137 17.25 -3.54 1.66
CA GLN A 137 17.07 -4.46 2.79
C GLN A 137 15.66 -4.41 3.36
N ALA A 138 15.09 -3.21 3.52
CA ALA A 138 13.72 -3.03 4.00
C ALA A 138 12.70 -3.56 2.98
N PHE A 139 12.92 -3.31 1.69
CA PHE A 139 12.09 -3.84 0.61
C PHE A 139 12.08 -5.38 0.62
N LYS A 140 13.25 -6.01 0.71
CA LYS A 140 13.37 -7.47 0.76
C LYS A 140 12.67 -8.06 1.99
N ALA A 141 12.85 -7.44 3.16
CA ALA A 141 12.20 -7.87 4.39
C ALA A 141 10.66 -7.75 4.31
N MET A 142 10.18 -6.63 3.76
CA MET A 142 8.76 -6.39 3.52
C MET A 142 8.16 -7.43 2.57
N VAL A 143 8.78 -7.67 1.41
CA VAL A 143 8.33 -8.68 0.44
C VAL A 143 8.29 -10.07 1.05
N THR A 144 9.31 -10.44 1.82
CA THR A 144 9.35 -11.71 2.56
C THR A 144 8.18 -11.82 3.55
N ALA A 145 7.88 -10.74 4.29
CA ALA A 145 6.76 -10.70 5.23
C ALA A 145 5.41 -10.83 4.49
N LEU A 146 5.23 -10.11 3.38
CA LEU A 146 4.03 -10.20 2.54
C LEU A 146 3.83 -11.60 1.96
N GLY A 147 4.91 -12.32 1.62
CA GLY A 147 4.86 -13.70 1.15
C GLY A 147 4.33 -14.71 2.19
N ARG A 148 4.20 -14.31 3.45
CA ARG A 148 3.62 -15.09 4.57
C ARG A 148 2.16 -14.72 4.84
N CYS A 149 1.64 -13.63 4.26
CA CYS A 149 0.24 -13.25 4.40
C CYS A 149 -0.63 -14.13 3.48
N PRO A 150 -1.56 -14.95 4.02
CA PRO A 150 -2.26 -15.97 3.24
C PRO A 150 -3.20 -15.38 2.18
N ASN A 151 -3.73 -14.17 2.41
CA ASN A 151 -4.72 -13.53 1.55
C ASN A 151 -4.17 -12.31 0.80
N PHE A 152 -2.84 -12.10 0.82
CA PHE A 152 -2.27 -10.90 0.22
C PHE A 152 -2.35 -10.93 -1.30
N ALA A 153 -2.85 -9.84 -1.89
CA ALA A 153 -3.19 -9.80 -3.30
C ALA A 153 -2.57 -8.61 -4.04
N SER A 154 -2.38 -7.46 -3.39
CA SER A 154 -2.00 -6.23 -4.10
C SER A 154 -0.95 -5.42 -3.35
N LEU A 155 0.18 -5.17 -4.01
CA LEU A 155 1.25 -4.31 -3.53
C LEU A 155 1.42 -3.12 -4.46
N SER A 156 1.46 -1.91 -3.91
CA SER A 156 1.75 -0.67 -4.64
C SER A 156 2.96 0.02 -4.02
N LEU A 157 3.95 0.35 -4.85
CA LEU A 157 5.26 0.84 -4.41
C LEU A 157 5.80 1.87 -5.40
N ARG A 158 6.66 2.79 -4.95
CA ARG A 158 7.50 3.54 -5.88
C ARG A 158 8.53 2.60 -6.50
N PHE A 159 8.75 2.71 -7.81
CA PHE A 159 9.84 1.98 -8.45
C PHE A 159 11.18 2.43 -7.85
N PRO A 160 11.91 1.53 -7.18
CA PRO A 160 13.11 1.94 -6.49
C PRO A 160 14.26 2.12 -7.51
N PRO A 161 15.03 3.22 -7.43
CA PRO A 161 16.23 3.43 -8.25
C PRO A 161 17.39 2.56 -7.75
N TYR A 162 17.19 1.24 -7.73
CA TYR A 162 18.17 0.27 -7.29
C TYR A 162 19.20 -0.04 -8.37
N THR A 163 20.42 -0.32 -7.94
CA THR A 163 21.47 -0.82 -8.83
C THR A 163 21.16 -2.25 -9.28
N ASP A 164 21.89 -2.69 -10.31
CA ASP A 164 21.79 -4.05 -10.83
C ASP A 164 21.96 -5.14 -9.76
N ALA A 165 22.98 -4.98 -8.92
CA ALA A 165 23.29 -5.90 -7.83
C ALA A 165 22.17 -5.93 -6.77
N MET A 166 21.58 -4.78 -6.46
CA MET A 166 20.45 -4.70 -5.54
C MET A 166 19.22 -5.43 -6.11
N TRP A 167 18.90 -5.23 -7.39
CA TRP A 167 17.83 -5.96 -8.05
C TRP A 167 18.09 -7.47 -8.08
N ARG A 168 19.32 -7.92 -8.32
CA ARG A 168 19.70 -9.34 -8.20
C ARG A 168 19.41 -9.91 -6.82
N ALA A 169 19.63 -9.14 -5.75
CA ALA A 169 19.39 -9.58 -4.38
C ALA A 169 17.90 -9.63 -3.98
N ILE A 170 17.05 -8.84 -4.66
CA ILE A 170 15.62 -8.67 -4.36
C ILE A 170 14.71 -9.51 -5.26
N ALA A 171 15.08 -9.67 -6.53
CA ALA A 171 14.25 -10.33 -7.53
C ALA A 171 13.76 -11.72 -7.11
N PRO A 172 14.54 -12.58 -6.43
CA PRO A 172 14.03 -13.87 -5.96
C PRO A 172 12.87 -13.75 -4.97
N ALA A 173 12.98 -12.84 -4.00
CA ALA A 173 11.93 -12.62 -3.00
C ALA A 173 10.68 -12.01 -3.65
N LEU A 174 10.86 -11.02 -4.53
CA LEU A 174 9.76 -10.35 -5.22
C LEU A 174 9.07 -11.29 -6.22
N GLY A 175 9.85 -12.09 -6.96
CA GLY A 175 9.35 -13.09 -7.90
C GLY A 175 8.51 -14.15 -7.19
N ALA A 176 9.02 -14.73 -6.11
CA ALA A 176 8.27 -15.71 -5.31
C ALA A 176 6.97 -15.12 -4.72
N GLY A 177 6.99 -13.84 -4.32
CA GLY A 177 5.80 -13.10 -3.92
C GLY A 177 4.79 -12.94 -5.07
N LEU A 178 5.27 -12.53 -6.24
CA LEU A 178 4.44 -12.31 -7.44
C LEU A 178 3.65 -13.53 -7.91
N LEU A 179 4.16 -14.75 -7.68
CA LEU A 179 3.43 -15.98 -7.99
C LEU A 179 2.24 -16.21 -7.03
N LYS A 180 2.28 -15.63 -5.83
CA LYS A 180 1.19 -15.73 -4.85
C LYS A 180 0.22 -14.55 -4.92
N TRP A 181 0.70 -13.39 -5.34
CA TRP A 181 -0.07 -12.15 -5.32
C TRP A 181 -0.80 -11.94 -6.64
N ARG A 182 -1.94 -11.25 -6.59
CA ARG A 182 -2.72 -10.94 -7.80
C ARG A 182 -2.12 -9.81 -8.62
N ARG A 183 -1.42 -8.85 -7.98
CA ARG A 183 -0.92 -7.63 -8.65
C ARG A 183 0.22 -6.95 -7.90
N VAL A 184 1.22 -6.50 -8.64
CA VAL A 184 2.15 -5.46 -8.20
C VAL A 184 1.99 -4.20 -9.07
N PHE A 185 2.01 -3.05 -8.41
CA PHE A 185 1.96 -1.74 -9.04
C PHE A 185 3.23 -0.96 -8.69
N PHE A 186 3.93 -0.50 -9.73
CA PHE A 186 5.06 0.43 -9.58
C PHE A 186 4.63 1.85 -9.96
N SER A 187 4.79 2.78 -9.04
CA SER A 187 4.58 4.21 -9.24
C SER A 187 5.87 4.91 -9.63
N GLU A 188 5.75 5.98 -10.43
CA GLU A 188 6.88 6.84 -10.80
C GLU A 188 7.99 6.09 -11.55
N CYS A 189 7.59 5.17 -12.43
CA CYS A 189 8.47 4.53 -13.39
C CYS A 189 7.96 4.73 -14.80
N GLU A 190 8.87 5.10 -15.70
CA GLU A 190 8.63 4.93 -17.12
C GLU A 190 8.77 3.44 -17.48
N PRO A 191 7.73 2.80 -18.04
CA PRO A 191 7.72 1.36 -18.26
C PRO A 191 8.78 0.88 -19.26
N THR A 192 9.19 1.74 -20.18
CA THR A 192 10.21 1.51 -21.21
C THR A 192 11.63 1.78 -20.71
N ALA A 193 11.80 2.32 -19.50
CA ALA A 193 13.12 2.58 -18.95
C ALA A 193 13.92 1.26 -18.83
N VAL A 194 15.18 1.29 -19.24
CA VAL A 194 16.08 0.11 -19.26
C VAL A 194 16.07 -0.65 -17.93
N GLN A 195 16.04 0.07 -16.80
CA GLN A 195 16.02 -0.52 -15.46
C GLN A 195 14.73 -1.31 -15.18
N VAL A 196 13.58 -0.84 -15.68
CA VAL A 196 12.29 -1.53 -15.54
C VAL A 196 12.29 -2.80 -16.39
N VAL A 197 12.72 -2.70 -17.65
CA VAL A 197 12.82 -3.86 -18.57
C VAL A 197 13.74 -4.93 -17.99
N GLN A 198 14.90 -4.54 -17.47
CA GLN A 198 15.84 -5.47 -16.82
C GLN A 198 15.25 -6.11 -15.57
N CYS A 199 14.50 -5.36 -14.77
CA CYS A 199 13.80 -5.90 -13.60
C CYS A 199 12.74 -6.93 -14.01
N LEU A 200 11.86 -6.59 -14.96
CA LEU A 200 10.83 -7.51 -15.47
C LEU A 200 11.44 -8.79 -16.05
N ARG A 201 12.50 -8.64 -16.86
CA ARG A 201 13.25 -9.79 -17.41
C ARG A 201 13.81 -10.69 -16.32
N ARG A 202 14.35 -10.13 -15.22
CA ARG A 202 14.85 -10.93 -14.09
C ARG A 202 13.74 -11.69 -13.38
N LEU A 203 12.62 -11.02 -13.12
CA LEU A 203 11.49 -11.64 -12.45
C LEU A 203 10.92 -12.80 -13.29
N LEU A 204 10.79 -12.59 -14.61
CA LEU A 204 10.39 -13.64 -15.55
C LEU A 204 11.39 -14.80 -15.58
N LYS A 205 12.70 -14.53 -15.68
CA LYS A 205 13.74 -15.57 -15.62
C LYS A 205 13.74 -16.35 -14.31
N HIS A 206 13.45 -15.70 -13.19
CA HIS A 206 13.39 -16.36 -11.89
C HIS A 206 12.15 -17.25 -11.77
N ASN A 207 11.00 -16.75 -12.20
CA ASN A 207 9.73 -17.43 -11.98
C ASN A 207 9.40 -18.47 -13.06
N GLN A 208 9.93 -18.32 -14.27
CA GLN A 208 9.55 -19.11 -15.45
C GLN A 208 8.03 -19.09 -15.74
N GLU A 209 7.32 -18.11 -15.17
CA GLU A 209 5.88 -17.90 -15.27
C GLU A 209 5.57 -16.41 -15.38
N ALA A 210 4.54 -16.08 -16.15
CA ALA A 210 4.05 -14.71 -16.28
C ALA A 210 3.34 -14.22 -15.00
N PHE A 211 3.34 -12.91 -14.77
CA PHE A 211 2.71 -12.29 -13.61
C PHE A 211 2.07 -10.95 -13.98
N THR A 212 1.15 -10.47 -13.13
CA THR A 212 0.47 -9.19 -13.38
C THR A 212 1.29 -8.01 -12.83
N VAL A 213 1.73 -7.14 -13.74
CA VAL A 213 2.39 -5.87 -13.41
C VAL A 213 1.60 -4.68 -13.99
N THR A 214 1.55 -3.60 -13.23
CA THR A 214 0.83 -2.37 -13.61
C THR A 214 1.71 -1.14 -13.35
N CYS A 215 1.62 -0.14 -14.22
CA CYS A 215 2.36 1.12 -14.09
C CYS A 215 1.43 2.32 -13.79
N CYS A 216 2.03 3.42 -13.34
CA CYS A 216 1.28 4.62 -12.99
C CYS A 216 0.62 5.35 -14.17
N LYS A 217 -0.36 6.18 -13.82
CA LYS A 217 -1.03 7.15 -14.68
C LYS A 217 0.00 8.07 -15.34
N GLY A 218 -0.09 8.26 -16.66
CA GLY A 218 0.78 9.16 -17.44
C GLY A 218 1.68 8.46 -18.46
N TYR A 219 1.84 7.14 -18.39
CA TYR A 219 2.57 6.36 -19.39
C TYR A 219 1.63 5.48 -20.22
N SER A 220 2.00 5.19 -21.46
CA SER A 220 1.19 4.32 -22.35
C SER A 220 1.20 2.88 -21.84
N ALA A 221 0.02 2.32 -21.52
CA ALA A 221 -0.08 0.90 -21.19
C ALA A 221 0.30 0.02 -22.37
N ALA A 222 0.07 0.51 -23.60
CA ALA A 222 0.52 -0.20 -24.79
C ALA A 222 2.05 -0.33 -24.80
N ALA A 223 2.79 0.68 -24.34
CA ALA A 223 4.25 0.60 -24.26
C ALA A 223 4.71 -0.45 -23.23
N LEU A 224 4.12 -0.49 -22.03
CA LEU A 224 4.43 -1.53 -21.05
C LEU A 224 4.00 -2.92 -21.54
N GLN A 225 2.82 -3.01 -22.16
CA GLN A 225 2.29 -4.27 -22.68
C GLN A 225 3.20 -4.82 -23.77
N ASN A 226 3.57 -4.01 -24.76
CA ASN A 226 4.47 -4.42 -25.83
C ASN A 226 5.84 -4.83 -25.29
N THR A 227 6.38 -4.07 -24.34
CA THR A 227 7.65 -4.40 -23.67
C THR A 227 7.57 -5.73 -22.93
N TYR A 228 6.49 -5.98 -22.19
CA TYR A 228 6.32 -7.21 -21.43
C TYR A 228 6.08 -8.41 -22.35
N THR A 229 5.25 -8.26 -23.39
CA THR A 229 5.03 -9.30 -24.42
C THR A 229 6.33 -9.66 -25.13
N ALA A 230 7.12 -8.68 -25.55
CA ALA A 230 8.43 -8.95 -26.17
C ALA A 230 9.38 -9.72 -25.24
N LEU A 231 9.34 -9.45 -23.92
CA LEU A 231 10.12 -10.20 -22.93
C LEU A 231 9.62 -11.63 -22.74
N LEU A 232 8.30 -11.86 -22.80
CA LEU A 232 7.73 -13.22 -22.74
C LEU A 232 8.16 -14.03 -23.96
N ASP A 233 8.08 -13.45 -25.15
CA ASP A 233 8.49 -14.07 -26.41
C ASP A 233 10.01 -14.37 -26.41
N GLU A 234 10.84 -13.40 -26.00
CA GLU A 234 12.30 -13.57 -25.87
C GLU A 234 12.68 -14.73 -24.94
N LEU A 235 11.92 -14.90 -23.85
CA LEU A 235 12.20 -15.92 -22.83
C LEU A 235 11.44 -17.24 -23.07
N ALA A 236 10.67 -17.35 -24.15
CA ALA A 236 9.79 -18.49 -24.43
C ALA A 236 8.82 -18.83 -23.27
N ILE A 237 8.31 -17.81 -22.57
CA ILE A 237 7.35 -17.96 -21.47
C ILE A 237 5.94 -17.74 -22.01
N LEU A 238 5.02 -18.67 -21.73
CA LEU A 238 3.64 -18.54 -22.16
C LEU A 238 2.93 -17.35 -21.48
N PRO A 239 2.11 -16.59 -22.22
CA PRO A 239 1.28 -15.57 -21.61
C PRO A 239 0.26 -16.20 -20.64
N PRO A 240 -0.21 -15.47 -19.62
CA PRO A 240 -1.19 -15.98 -18.67
C PRO A 240 -2.48 -16.40 -19.40
N THR A 241 -3.06 -17.53 -18.99
CA THR A 241 -4.29 -18.09 -19.58
C THR A 241 -5.47 -17.13 -19.40
N ARG A 242 -6.32 -16.99 -20.44
CA ARG A 242 -7.38 -15.97 -20.55
C ARG A 242 -8.38 -15.94 -19.39
N GLU A 243 -8.59 -17.03 -18.66
CA GLU A 243 -9.47 -17.09 -17.48
C GLU A 243 -8.86 -16.39 -16.25
N ALA A 244 -7.54 -16.24 -16.19
CA ALA A 244 -6.81 -15.52 -15.15
C ALA A 244 -6.47 -14.08 -15.57
N ALA A 245 -7.35 -13.44 -16.36
CA ALA A 245 -7.17 -12.14 -16.99
C ALA A 245 -5.91 -12.08 -17.90
N ALA A 246 -6.03 -11.38 -19.03
CA ALA A 246 -4.91 -11.12 -19.90
C ALA A 246 -3.69 -10.59 -19.10
N CYS A 247 -2.49 -10.60 -19.68
CA CYS A 247 -1.48 -9.61 -19.30
C CYS A 247 -2.17 -8.25 -19.35
N VAL A 248 -2.71 -7.81 -18.23
CA VAL A 248 -3.42 -6.54 -18.14
C VAL A 248 -2.49 -5.72 -17.30
N VAL A 249 -1.69 -4.93 -18.02
CA VAL A 249 -1.34 -3.58 -17.59
C VAL A 249 -2.65 -2.86 -17.29
N ALA A 250 -3.26 -3.18 -16.15
CA ALA A 250 -4.50 -2.59 -15.72
C ALA A 250 -4.12 -1.23 -15.20
N PHE A 251 -4.41 -0.20 -15.99
CA PHE A 251 -4.57 1.13 -15.46
C PHE A 251 -5.65 1.06 -14.38
N VAL A 252 -5.23 1.03 -13.12
CA VAL A 252 -6.15 1.40 -12.05
C VAL A 252 -6.18 2.92 -12.07
N LYS A 253 -7.29 3.47 -12.54
CA LYS A 253 -7.70 4.83 -12.18
C LYS A 253 -7.86 4.78 -10.66
N LEU A 254 -6.86 5.24 -9.92
CA LEU A 254 -7.05 5.56 -8.51
C LEU A 254 -7.94 6.81 -8.53
N GLU A 255 -9.23 6.58 -8.29
CA GLU A 255 -10.16 7.63 -7.84
C GLU A 255 -9.65 8.22 -6.52
#